data_AF-A0A2V8KTN9-F1
#
_entry.id   AF-A0A2V8KTN9-F1
#
_cell.length_a   1.000
_cell.length_b   1.000
_cell.length_c   1.000
_cell.angle_alpha   90.00
_cell.angle_beta   90.00
_cell.angle_gamma   90.00
#
_symmetry.space_group_name_H-M   'P 1'
#
loop_
_entity.id
_entity.type
_entity.pdbx_description
1 polymer ?
#
loop_
_entity_poly.entity_id
_entity_poly.type
_entity_poly.pdbx_seq_one_letter_code
_entity_poly.pdbx_strand_id
1 'polypeptide(L)'
;MGRLQAELGTRTVIENGPQGTRTIVQVLGGRFDGPVRLTLKTDDGALILVTYNGIGQTTDAGASLRIAPLFETGDSRYSWLTRLQAVGLGERVGTAAVTYDIYALK
;
A
#
# COMPACT_ATOMS: atom_id res chain seq x y z
N MET A 1 -5.26 -8.55 10.90
CA MET A 1 -6.16 -7.96 9.87
C MET A 1 -5.84 -6.47 9.83
N GLY A 2 -5.66 -5.88 8.64
CA GLY A 2 -5.44 -4.43 8.53
C GLY A 2 -6.72 -3.64 8.79
N ARG A 3 -6.59 -2.34 9.02
CA ARG A 3 -7.71 -1.41 9.20
C ARG A 3 -7.72 -0.39 8.06
N LEU A 4 -8.92 -0.09 7.57
CA LEU A 4 -9.18 0.98 6.63
C LEU A 4 -10.21 1.92 7.23
N GLN A 5 -9.91 3.21 7.21
CA GLN A 5 -10.83 4.30 7.54
C GLN A 5 -10.98 5.17 6.30
N ALA A 6 -12.21 5.44 5.89
CA ALA A 6 -12.51 6.30 4.75
C ALA A 6 -13.08 7.63 5.22
N GLU A 7 -12.63 8.71 4.61
CA GLU A 7 -13.20 10.04 4.74
C GLU A 7 -14.17 10.25 3.59
N LEU A 8 -15.42 10.55 3.93
CA LEU A 8 -16.54 10.57 2.99
C LEU A 8 -17.05 12.00 2.79
N GLY A 9 -17.39 12.33 1.54
CA GLY A 9 -17.98 13.61 1.17
C GLY A 9 -19.48 13.67 1.35
N THR A 10 -20.10 14.71 0.78
CA THR A 10 -21.55 14.89 0.83
C THR A 10 -22.28 13.72 0.18
N ARG A 11 -23.32 13.24 0.87
CA ARG A 11 -24.21 12.21 0.37
C ARG A 11 -25.16 12.80 -0.66
N THR A 12 -25.14 12.28 -1.88
CA THR A 12 -26.09 12.61 -2.95
C THR A 12 -27.07 11.46 -3.14
N VAL A 13 -28.37 11.75 -3.09
CA VAL A 13 -29.42 10.75 -3.34
C VAL A 13 -30.03 11.02 -4.71
N ILE A 14 -30.07 9.98 -5.55
CA ILE A 14 -30.76 9.98 -6.84
C ILE A 14 -31.98 9.09 -6.68
N GLU A 15 -33.15 9.69 -6.53
CA GLU A 15 -34.41 8.96 -6.42
C GLU A 15 -34.95 8.58 -7.81
N ASN A 16 -35.67 7.46 -7.88
CA ASN A 16 -36.41 7.04 -9.08
C ASN A 16 -35.56 6.89 -10.36
N GLY A 17 -34.28 6.54 -10.22
CA GLY A 17 -33.44 6.25 -11.39
C GLY A 17 -33.86 4.98 -12.12
N PRO A 18 -33.34 4.73 -13.34
CA PRO A 18 -33.61 3.50 -14.11
C PRO A 18 -33.27 2.19 -13.37
N GLN A 19 -32.53 2.29 -12.27
CA GLN A 19 -32.04 1.20 -11.44
C GLN A 19 -32.47 1.39 -9.98
N GLY A 20 -33.59 2.10 -9.74
CA GLY A 20 -34.08 2.47 -8.42
C GLY A 20 -33.31 3.62 -7.77
N THR A 21 -33.60 3.84 -6.49
CA THR A 21 -32.95 4.89 -5.69
C THR A 21 -31.49 4.55 -5.42
N ARG A 22 -30.58 5.49 -5.71
CA ARG A 22 -29.14 5.35 -5.48
C ARG A 22 -28.67 6.39 -4.47
N THR A 23 -27.78 5.98 -3.56
CA THR A 23 -27.00 6.89 -2.72
C THR A 23 -25.56 6.88 -3.22
N ILE A 24 -25.02 8.04 -3.53
CA ILE A 24 -23.64 8.23 -3.97
C ILE A 24 -22.91 9.06 -2.91
N VAL A 25 -21.72 8.61 -2.53
CA VAL A 25 -20.84 9.32 -1.59
C VAL A 25 -19.43 9.28 -2.18
N GLN A 26 -18.79 10.44 -2.25
CA GLN A 26 -17.38 10.51 -2.68
C GLN A 26 -16.48 10.05 -1.55
N VAL A 27 -15.45 9.28 -1.88
CA VAL A 27 -14.35 8.99 -0.94
C VAL A 27 -13.30 10.07 -1.16
N LEU A 28 -13.18 10.99 -0.21
CA LEU A 28 -12.25 12.13 -0.27
C LEU A 28 -10.83 11.75 0.16
N GLY A 29 -10.74 10.64 0.90
CA GLY A 29 -9.50 10.19 1.47
C GLY A 29 -9.69 9.02 2.42
N GLY A 30 -8.62 8.72 3.14
CA GLY A 30 -8.65 7.69 4.14
C GLY A 30 -7.29 7.34 4.69
N ARG A 31 -7.31 6.56 5.76
CA ARG A 31 -6.12 5.98 6.38
C ARG A 31 -6.20 4.47 6.31
N PHE A 32 -5.11 3.84 5.92
CA PHE A 32 -4.95 2.41 6.10
C PHE A 32 -3.76 2.10 7.00
N ASP A 33 -3.88 1.03 7.77
CA ASP A 33 -2.79 0.44 8.53
C ASP A 33 -2.89 -1.09 8.46
N GLY A 34 -1.76 -1.79 8.37
CA GLY A 34 -1.79 -3.24 8.44
C GLY A 34 -0.68 -3.98 7.72
N PRO A 35 -0.76 -5.32 7.74
CA PRO A 35 0.26 -6.19 7.19
C PRO A 35 0.11 -6.36 5.69
N VAL A 36 1.24 -6.43 4.99
CA VAL A 36 1.36 -6.84 3.60
C VAL A 36 2.38 -7.97 3.50
N ARG A 37 2.09 -8.92 2.61
CA ARG A 37 2.97 -10.02 2.24
C ARG A 37 2.99 -10.15 0.74
N LEU A 38 4.18 -10.08 0.15
CA LEU A 38 4.38 -10.22 -1.30
C LEU A 38 5.69 -10.96 -1.57
N THR A 39 5.81 -11.55 -2.75
CA THR A 39 7.05 -12.18 -3.21
C THR A 39 7.57 -11.42 -4.42
N LEU A 40 8.81 -10.94 -4.33
CA LEU A 40 9.55 -10.40 -5.45
C LEU A 40 10.30 -11.53 -6.15
N LYS A 41 10.34 -11.47 -7.47
CA LYS A 41 11.24 -12.28 -8.29
C LYS A 41 12.24 -11.34 -8.95
N THR A 42 13.52 -11.56 -8.71
CA THR A 42 14.59 -10.81 -9.38
C THR A 42 14.69 -11.23 -10.84
N ASP A 43 15.32 -10.39 -11.66
CA ASP A 43 15.61 -10.69 -13.06
C ASP A 43 16.50 -11.92 -13.22
N ASP A 44 17.40 -12.17 -12.27
CA ASP A 44 18.27 -13.35 -12.19
C ASP A 44 17.66 -14.56 -11.45
N GLY A 45 16.34 -14.52 -11.21
CA GLY A 45 15.53 -15.68 -10.82
C GLY A 45 15.39 -15.97 -9.33
N ALA A 46 16.02 -15.19 -8.44
CA ALA A 46 15.87 -15.35 -7.00
C ALA A 46 14.46 -14.93 -6.52
N LEU A 47 13.93 -15.67 -5.55
CA LEU A 47 12.68 -15.31 -4.87
C LEU A 47 12.98 -14.68 -3.51
N ILE A 48 12.36 -13.53 -3.25
CA ILE A 48 12.49 -12.80 -1.99
C ILE A 48 11.09 -12.55 -1.45
N LEU A 49 10.78 -13.13 -0.29
CA LEU A 49 9.57 -12.81 0.45
C LEU A 49 9.78 -11.46 1.14
N VAL A 50 8.84 -10.55 0.93
CA VAL A 50 8.80 -9.25 1.61
C VAL A 50 7.54 -9.20 2.45
N THR A 51 7.72 -8.93 3.74
CA THR A 51 6.63 -8.67 4.67
C THR A 51 6.84 -7.31 5.31
N TYR A 52 5.77 -6.53 5.44
CA TYR A 52 5.82 -5.27 6.18
C TYR A 52 4.49 -4.97 6.84
N ASN A 53 4.54 -4.20 7.93
CA ASN A 53 3.40 -3.39 8.33
C ASN A 53 3.59 -2.00 7.74
N GLY A 54 2.49 -1.42 7.26
CA GLY A 54 2.47 -0.09 6.69
C GLY A 54 1.42 0.79 7.34
N ILE A 55 1.66 2.09 7.28
CA ILE A 55 0.62 3.10 7.41
C ILE A 55 0.56 3.87 6.09
N GLY A 56 -0.64 4.23 5.67
CA GLY A 56 -0.78 5.18 4.58
C GLY A 56 -1.99 6.07 4.73
N GLN A 57 -1.87 7.24 4.12
CA GLN A 57 -2.90 8.24 4.05
C GLN A 57 -3.13 8.59 2.59
N THR A 58 -4.38 8.51 2.17
CA THR A 58 -4.85 8.90 0.84
C THR A 58 -5.72 10.14 0.96
N THR A 59 -5.54 11.03 -0.01
CA THR A 59 -6.39 12.19 -0.27
C THR A 59 -6.71 12.24 -1.77
N ASP A 60 -7.57 13.16 -2.17
CA ASP A 60 -7.81 13.47 -3.58
C ASP A 60 -6.51 13.86 -4.33
N ALA A 61 -5.55 14.46 -3.63
CA ALA A 61 -4.27 14.88 -4.21
C ALA A 61 -3.24 13.75 -4.36
N GLY A 62 -3.37 12.63 -3.65
CA GLY A 62 -2.34 11.58 -3.67
C GLY A 62 -2.44 10.57 -2.54
N ALA A 63 -1.39 9.76 -2.40
CA ALA A 63 -1.22 8.90 -1.24
C ALA A 63 0.22 8.99 -0.72
N SER A 64 0.38 8.92 0.59
CA SER A 64 1.68 8.79 1.25
C SER A 64 1.69 7.53 2.09
N LEU A 65 2.76 6.74 1.98
CA LEU A 65 2.92 5.44 2.61
C LEU A 65 4.23 5.40 3.38
N ARG A 66 4.25 4.80 4.57
CA ARG A 66 5.45 4.52 5.33
C ARG A 66 5.43 3.06 5.77
N ILE A 67 6.52 2.35 5.50
CA ILE A 67 6.64 0.91 5.73
C ILE A 67 8.00 0.57 6.37
N ALA A 68 8.08 -0.57 7.05
CA ALA A 68 9.33 -1.16 7.53
C ALA A 68 9.41 -2.61 7.04
N PRO A 69 10.00 -2.85 5.85
CA PRO A 69 10.04 -4.18 5.26
C PRO A 69 11.09 -5.07 5.91
N LEU A 70 10.72 -6.34 6.03
CA LEU A 70 11.59 -7.46 6.34
C LEU A 70 11.69 -8.36 5.11
N PHE A 71 12.86 -8.97 4.92
CA PHE A 71 13.19 -9.77 3.75
C PHE A 71 13.58 -11.18 4.15
N GLU A 72 13.03 -12.18 3.46
CA GLU A 72 13.43 -13.57 3.58
C GLU A 72 13.76 -14.14 2.19
N THR A 73 14.85 -14.90 2.09
CA THR A 73 15.25 -15.59 0.87
C THR A 73 16.13 -16.78 1.18
N GLY A 74 16.06 -17.82 0.35
CA GLY A 74 16.99 -18.95 0.39
C GLY A 74 18.20 -18.80 -0.54
N ASP A 75 18.27 -17.72 -1.33
CA ASP A 75 19.35 -17.49 -2.29
C ASP A 75 20.53 -16.75 -1.64
N SER A 76 21.73 -17.35 -1.69
CA SER A 76 22.91 -16.82 -1.01
C SER A 76 23.35 -15.45 -1.53
N ARG A 77 23.10 -15.15 -2.83
CA ARG A 77 23.40 -13.86 -3.47
C ARG A 77 22.70 -12.69 -2.78
N TYR A 78 21.52 -12.94 -2.22
CA TYR A 78 20.65 -11.94 -1.59
C TYR A 78 20.55 -12.08 -0.07
N SER A 79 21.36 -12.96 0.54
CA SER A 79 21.35 -13.21 1.99
C SER A 79 21.67 -11.98 2.85
N TRP A 80 22.27 -10.94 2.26
CA TRP A 80 22.51 -9.66 2.94
C TRP A 80 21.21 -8.95 3.32
N LEU A 81 20.14 -9.07 2.51
CA LEU A 81 18.83 -8.46 2.79
C LEU A 81 18.20 -8.97 4.08
N THR A 82 18.43 -10.23 4.42
CA THR A 82 17.89 -10.88 5.64
C THR A 82 18.46 -10.31 6.94
N ARG A 83 19.54 -9.51 6.85
CA ARG A 83 20.25 -8.91 7.98
C ARG A 83 20.07 -7.40 8.06
N LEU A 84 19.23 -6.81 7.20
CA LEU A 84 18.98 -5.38 7.18
C LEU A 84 17.70 -5.03 7.94
N GLN A 85 17.78 -3.95 8.72
CA GLN A 85 16.60 -3.16 9.02
C GLN A 85 16.42 -2.13 7.90
N ALA A 86 15.24 -2.10 7.29
CA ALA A 86 14.90 -1.14 6.24
C ALA A 86 13.67 -0.32 6.59
N VAL A 87 13.55 0.83 5.94
CA VAL A 87 12.36 1.70 5.92
C VAL A 87 12.01 2.06 4.49
N GLY A 88 10.73 2.25 4.21
CA GLY A 88 10.24 2.62 2.89
C GLY A 88 9.33 3.84 2.93
N LEU A 89 9.54 4.75 2.00
CA LEU A 89 8.66 5.89 1.73
C LEU A 89 7.94 5.62 0.41
N GLY A 90 6.62 5.61 0.43
CA GLY A 90 5.83 5.33 -0.76
C GLY A 90 4.87 6.43 -1.14
N GLU A 91 4.59 6.51 -2.42
CA GLU A 91 3.64 7.42 -3.02
C GLU A 91 2.80 6.73 -4.09
N ARG A 92 1.58 7.23 -4.30
CA ARG A 92 0.72 6.75 -5.38
C ARG A 92 1.18 7.34 -6.72
N VAL A 93 1.34 6.48 -7.72
CA VAL A 93 1.59 6.88 -9.11
C VAL A 93 0.35 6.55 -9.94
N GLY A 94 -0.31 7.59 -10.47
CA GLY A 94 -1.57 7.44 -11.20
C GLY A 94 -2.70 6.88 -10.33
N THR A 95 -3.54 6.02 -10.89
CA THR A 95 -4.71 5.45 -10.19
C THR A 95 -4.50 4.02 -9.68
N ALA A 96 -3.46 3.32 -10.15
CA ALA A 96 -3.33 1.88 -9.96
C ALA A 96 -1.99 1.41 -9.37
N ALA A 97 -1.01 2.30 -9.20
CA ALA A 97 0.33 1.93 -8.76
C ALA A 97 0.78 2.71 -7.53
N VAL A 98 1.71 2.11 -6.79
CA VAL A 98 2.49 2.75 -5.74
C VAL A 98 3.97 2.52 -6.03
N THR A 99 4.78 3.56 -5.86
CA THR A 99 6.24 3.48 -5.89
C THR A 99 6.75 3.61 -4.47
N TYR A 100 7.86 2.93 -4.16
CA TYR A 100 8.54 3.07 -2.88
C TYR A 100 10.03 3.33 -3.10
N ASP A 101 10.55 4.31 -2.38
CA ASP A 101 11.99 4.41 -2.09
C ASP A 101 12.28 3.62 -0.82
N ILE A 102 13.20 2.66 -0.91
CA ILE A 102 13.58 1.77 0.20
C ILE A 102 15.01 2.09 0.65
N TYR A 103 15.18 2.32 1.95
CA TYR A 103 16.45 2.66 2.56
C TYR A 103 16.81 1.63 3.64
N ALA A 104 18.07 1.19 3.64
CA ALA A 104 18.64 0.41 4.73
C ALA A 104 19.11 1.34 5.85
N LEU A 105 18.79 1.01 7.10
CA LEU A 105 19.37 1.68 8.26
C LEU A 105 20.82 1.22 8.45
N LYS A 106 21.71 2.14 8.79
CA LYS A 106 23.13 1.92 9.03
C LYS A 106 23.54 2.53 10.36
#